data_AF-A0A238K5G9-F1
#
_entry.id   AF-A0A238K5G9-F1
#
_cell.length_a   1.000
_cell.length_b   1.000
_cell.length_c   1.000
_cell.angle_alpha   90.00
_cell.angle_beta   90.00
_cell.angle_gamma   90.00
#
_symmetry.space_group_name_H-M   'P 1'
#
loop_
_entity.id
_entity.type
_entity.pdbx_description
1 polymer ?
#
loop_
_entity_poly.entity_id
_entity_poly.type
_entity_poly.pdbx_seq_one_letter_code
_entity_poly.pdbx_strand_id
1 'polypeptide(L)'
;MANVLPRLRHAALLAFITALWCWLLTALHGMWSFGVVLDYLNDGRMPLYPSLPVTYGTFFIYTITAPIVVFLLAFVACAALPPTYHLAAIMLAWTIGGFLGATGLAFEFQFDFGATWVGIEAFSALFFHPIMTPFWIIFGLAGTASFTRPLRQST
;
A
#
# COMPACT_ATOMS: atom_id res chain seq x y z
N MET A 1 24.97 20.13 14.08
CA MET A 1 23.49 20.03 14.23
C MET A 1 22.71 20.85 13.20
N ALA A 2 23.28 21.88 12.55
CA ALA A 2 22.54 22.75 11.60
C ALA A 2 21.91 22.06 10.37
N ASN A 3 22.34 20.85 9.99
CA ASN A 3 21.86 20.14 8.79
C ASN A 3 20.81 19.04 9.06
N VAL A 4 20.36 18.86 10.31
CA VAL A 4 19.43 17.77 10.66
C VAL A 4 18.00 18.09 10.25
N LEU A 5 17.52 19.30 10.53
CA LEU A 5 16.13 19.69 10.26
C LEU A 5 15.77 19.71 8.76
N PRO A 6 16.61 20.24 7.85
CA PRO A 6 16.34 20.17 6.41
C PRO A 6 16.30 18.72 5.89
N ARG A 7 17.18 17.87 6.40
CA ARG A 7 17.25 16.44 6.03
C ARG A 7 16.01 15.68 6.47
N LEU A 8 15.55 15.89 7.71
CA LEU A 8 14.33 15.27 8.22
C LEU A 8 13.09 15.76 7.47
N ARG A 9 13.01 17.05 7.14
CA ARG A 9 11.92 17.59 6.32
C ARG A 9 11.90 16.96 4.92
N HIS A 10 13.07 16.80 4.31
CA HIS A 10 13.18 16.15 3.01
C HIS A 10 12.73 14.68 3.05
N ALA A 11 13.20 13.92 4.05
CA ALA A 11 12.80 12.54 4.27
C ALA A 11 11.28 12.41 4.51
N ALA A 12 10.69 13.32 5.27
CA ALA A 12 9.25 13.35 5.53
C ALA A 12 8.44 13.60 4.25
N LEU A 13 8.90 14.49 3.36
CA LEU A 13 8.23 14.76 2.08
C LEU A 13 8.27 13.55 1.15
N LEU A 14 9.45 12.91 1.02
CA LEU A 14 9.59 11.68 0.25
C LEU A 14 8.69 10.58 0.80
N ALA A 15 8.70 10.37 2.11
CA ALA A 15 7.88 9.37 2.79
C ALA A 15 6.38 9.63 2.61
N PHE A 16 5.95 10.89 2.75
CA PHE A 16 4.55 11.27 2.60
C PHE A 16 4.03 11.03 1.18
N ILE A 17 4.76 11.47 0.15
CA ILE A 17 4.36 11.24 -1.25
C ILE A 17 4.30 9.73 -1.54
N THR A 18 5.31 8.98 -1.11
CA THR A 18 5.36 7.52 -1.32
C THR A 18 4.20 6.82 -0.62
N ALA A 19 3.89 7.21 0.62
CA ALA A 19 2.78 6.66 1.38
C ALA A 19 1.42 6.99 0.75
N LEU A 20 1.20 8.24 0.33
CA LEU A 20 -0.03 8.65 -0.34
C LEU A 20 -0.24 7.87 -1.64
N TRP A 21 0.83 7.68 -2.42
CA TRP A 21 0.78 6.89 -3.65
C TRP A 21 0.46 5.41 -3.38
N CYS A 22 1.09 4.83 -2.35
CA CYS A 22 0.79 3.48 -1.91
C CYS A 22 -0.68 3.33 -1.50
N TRP A 23 -1.22 4.28 -0.73
CA TRP A 23 -2.61 4.28 -0.32
C TRP A 23 -3.55 4.33 -1.53
N LEU A 24 -3.33 5.27 -2.44
CA LEU A 24 -4.16 5.43 -3.63
C LEU A 24 -4.19 4.15 -4.47
N LEU A 25 -3.04 3.54 -4.74
CA LEU A 25 -2.97 2.29 -5.49
C LEU A 25 -3.58 1.11 -4.75
N THR A 26 -3.44 1.04 -3.42
CA THR A 26 -4.05 -0.02 -2.59
C THR A 26 -5.57 0.13 -2.58
N ALA A 27 -6.09 1.36 -2.45
CA ALA A 27 -7.51 1.66 -2.52
C ALA A 27 -8.09 1.35 -3.90
N LEU A 28 -7.43 1.78 -4.99
CA LEU A 28 -7.84 1.47 -6.36
C LEU A 28 -7.81 -0.05 -6.62
N HIS A 29 -6.80 -0.76 -6.11
CA HIS A 29 -6.74 -2.20 -6.21
C HIS A 29 -7.90 -2.87 -5.47
N GLY A 30 -8.25 -2.40 -4.27
CA GLY A 30 -9.43 -2.85 -3.55
C GLY A 30 -10.73 -2.58 -4.33
N MET A 31 -10.94 -1.35 -4.79
CA MET A 31 -12.12 -0.98 -5.60
C MET A 31 -12.25 -1.80 -6.88
N TRP A 32 -11.14 -2.09 -7.56
CA TRP A 32 -11.16 -2.93 -8.75
C TRP A 32 -11.46 -4.39 -8.42
N SER A 33 -10.79 -4.93 -7.39
CA SER A 33 -10.90 -6.31 -6.94
C SER A 33 -12.31 -6.71 -6.49
N PHE A 34 -13.07 -5.74 -5.96
CA PHE A 34 -14.42 -5.97 -5.44
C PHE A 34 -15.52 -5.38 -6.34
N GLY A 35 -15.16 -4.75 -7.46
CA GLY A 35 -16.05 -3.86 -8.20
C GLY A 35 -16.39 -2.63 -7.38
N VAL A 36 -17.00 -1.60 -7.96
CA VAL A 36 -17.44 -0.44 -7.17
C VAL A 36 -18.55 -0.91 -6.23
N VAL A 37 -18.18 -1.27 -5.01
CA VAL A 37 -19.07 -1.75 -3.95
C VAL A 37 -19.81 -0.55 -3.36
N LEU A 38 -20.71 0.04 -4.15
CA LEU A 38 -21.56 1.13 -3.66
C LEU A 38 -22.66 0.57 -2.74
N ASP A 39 -23.22 -0.60 -3.07
CA ASP A 39 -24.35 -1.14 -2.30
C ASP A 39 -23.90 -2.00 -1.10
N TYR A 40 -22.92 -2.90 -1.25
CA TYR A 40 -22.55 -3.81 -0.15
C TYR A 40 -21.81 -3.14 1.02
N LEU A 41 -21.07 -2.05 0.78
CA LEU A 41 -20.39 -1.28 1.83
C LEU A 41 -21.37 -0.35 2.56
N ASN A 42 -22.49 0.03 1.91
CA ASN A 42 -23.56 0.82 2.52
C ASN A 42 -24.42 -0.02 3.46
N ASP A 43 -24.75 -1.24 3.05
CA ASP A 43 -25.51 -2.21 3.87
C ASP A 43 -24.66 -2.85 4.98
N GLY A 44 -23.35 -2.58 4.97
CA GLY A 44 -22.40 -3.10 5.94
C GLY A 44 -22.26 -4.63 5.89
N ARG A 45 -22.67 -5.27 4.80
CA ARG A 45 -22.69 -6.73 4.64
C ARG A 45 -22.31 -7.09 3.21
N MET A 46 -21.28 -7.89 3.06
CA MET A 46 -21.05 -8.56 1.78
C MET A 46 -22.03 -9.74 1.62
N PRO A 47 -22.61 -9.95 0.42
CA PRO A 47 -23.61 -10.97 0.15
C PRO A 47 -22.97 -12.35 0.06
N LEU A 48 -22.52 -12.84 1.22
CA LEU A 48 -21.75 -14.06 1.38
C LEU A 48 -22.43 -14.95 2.41
N TYR A 49 -22.09 -16.24 2.41
CA TYR A 49 -22.62 -17.18 3.39
C TYR A 49 -21.48 -17.79 4.22
N PRO A 50 -21.39 -17.51 5.53
CA PRO A 50 -22.18 -16.51 6.27
C PRO A 50 -21.82 -15.07 5.87
N SER A 51 -22.78 -14.15 6.01
CA SER A 51 -22.56 -12.75 5.65
C SER A 51 -21.57 -12.10 6.61
N LEU A 52 -20.45 -11.61 6.09
CA LEU A 52 -19.47 -10.89 6.91
C LEU A 52 -19.85 -9.39 7.00
N PRO A 53 -19.88 -8.83 8.22
CA PRO A 53 -20.12 -7.40 8.37
C PRO A 53 -18.86 -6.63 7.95
N VAL A 54 -18.89 -6.03 6.77
CA VAL A 54 -17.79 -5.19 6.28
C VAL A 54 -18.33 -3.79 6.06
N THR A 55 -17.76 -2.83 6.79
CA THR A 55 -18.10 -1.41 6.68
C THR A 55 -17.03 -0.64 5.89
N TYR A 56 -17.38 0.55 5.40
CA TYR A 56 -16.39 1.51 4.89
C TYR A 56 -15.26 1.79 5.90
N GLY A 57 -15.55 1.78 7.20
CA GLY A 57 -14.54 1.96 8.25
C GLY A 57 -13.52 0.82 8.26
N THR A 58 -13.98 -0.42 8.12
CA THR A 58 -13.14 -1.61 8.01
C THR A 58 -12.21 -1.52 6.81
N PHE A 59 -12.77 -1.25 5.61
CA PHE A 59 -11.99 -1.07 4.38
C PHE A 59 -10.98 0.08 4.48
N PHE A 60 -11.36 1.19 5.11
CA PHE A 60 -10.47 2.32 5.37
C PHE A 60 -9.30 1.94 6.29
N ILE A 61 -9.56 1.20 7.37
CA ILE A 61 -8.52 0.74 8.31
C ILE A 61 -7.52 -0.20 7.62
N TYR A 62 -7.99 -1.10 6.75
CA TYR A 62 -7.08 -1.98 6.02
C TYR A 62 -6.28 -1.25 4.96
N THR A 63 -6.89 -0.30 4.25
CA THR A 63 -6.17 0.52 3.27
C THR A 63 -5.19 1.49 3.93
N ILE A 64 -5.44 1.98 5.15
CA ILE A 64 -4.54 2.93 5.85
C ILE A 64 -3.34 2.28 6.53
N THR A 65 -3.38 0.96 6.75
CA THR A 65 -2.24 0.25 7.34
C THR A 65 -1.02 0.28 6.42
N ALA A 66 -1.24 0.13 5.11
CA ALA A 66 -0.18 0.23 4.09
C ALA A 66 0.57 1.57 4.10
N PRO A 67 -0.08 2.74 3.94
CA PRO A 67 0.61 4.02 3.94
C PRO A 67 1.29 4.34 5.26
N ILE A 68 0.78 3.89 6.41
CA ILE A 68 1.46 4.07 7.70
C ILE A 68 2.82 3.35 7.68
N VAL A 69 2.84 2.09 7.24
CA VAL A 69 4.09 1.32 7.15
C VAL A 69 5.04 1.92 6.12
N VAL A 70 4.54 2.28 4.92
CA VAL A 70 5.36 2.95 3.90
C VAL A 70 5.96 4.24 4.45
N PHE A 71 5.17 5.06 5.13
CA PHE A 71 5.63 6.33 5.69
C PHE A 71 6.76 6.10 6.69
N LEU A 72 6.56 5.20 7.67
CA LEU A 72 7.56 4.93 8.70
C LEU A 72 8.87 4.40 8.11
N LEU A 73 8.78 3.41 7.21
CA LEU A 73 9.96 2.80 6.58
C LEU A 73 10.70 3.81 5.70
N ALA A 74 9.98 4.53 4.83
CA ALA A 74 10.57 5.52 3.95
C ALA A 74 11.18 6.69 4.75
N PHE A 75 10.52 7.14 5.81
CA PHE A 75 11.01 8.23 6.64
C PHE A 75 12.31 7.84 7.35
N VAL A 76 12.32 6.71 8.06
CA VAL A 76 13.51 6.23 8.78
C VAL A 76 14.66 5.99 7.80
N ALA A 77 14.39 5.35 6.66
CA ALA A 77 15.41 5.05 5.68
C ALA A 77 15.97 6.31 5.01
N CYS A 78 15.14 7.26 4.58
CA CYS A 78 15.61 8.51 3.98
C CYS A 78 16.27 9.45 5.00
N ALA A 79 15.89 9.38 6.28
CA ALA A 79 16.53 10.12 7.35
C ALA A 79 17.94 9.58 7.67
N ALA A 80 18.13 8.26 7.62
CA ALA A 80 19.40 7.61 7.92
C ALA A 80 20.35 7.54 6.72
N LEU A 81 19.85 7.30 5.51
CA LEU A 81 20.64 7.05 4.32
C LEU A 81 21.02 8.34 3.57
N PRO A 82 22.15 8.32 2.83
CA PRO A 82 22.50 9.41 1.92
C PRO A 82 21.50 9.51 0.73
N PRO A 83 21.38 10.69 0.09
CA PRO A 83 20.44 10.92 -1.02
C PRO A 83 20.54 9.92 -2.17
N THR A 84 21.74 9.40 -2.44
CA THR A 84 22.01 8.39 -3.48
C THR A 84 21.19 7.12 -3.29
N TYR A 85 20.80 6.77 -2.06
CA TYR A 85 20.02 5.55 -1.76
C TYR A 85 18.52 5.84 -1.55
N HIS A 86 18.07 7.09 -1.64
CA HIS A 86 16.69 7.45 -1.33
C HIS A 86 15.69 6.78 -2.27
N LEU A 87 15.98 6.68 -3.58
CA LEU A 87 15.10 5.99 -4.52
C LEU A 87 14.92 4.51 -4.16
N ALA A 88 16.02 3.81 -3.90
CA ALA A 88 15.96 2.39 -3.51
C ALA A 88 15.21 2.20 -2.19
N ALA A 89 15.45 3.10 -1.22
CA ALA A 89 14.79 3.07 0.08
C ALA A 89 13.27 3.24 -0.02
N ILE A 90 12.80 4.25 -0.76
CA ILE A 90 11.34 4.48 -0.92
C ILE A 90 10.68 3.40 -1.77
N MET A 91 11.38 2.81 -2.75
CA MET A 91 10.86 1.68 -3.53
C MET A 91 10.72 0.44 -2.67
N LEU A 92 11.69 0.17 -1.80
CA LEU A 92 11.61 -0.94 -0.84
C LEU A 92 10.48 -0.73 0.17
N ALA A 93 10.38 0.48 0.73
CA ALA A 93 9.28 0.85 1.63
C ALA A 93 7.92 0.67 0.94
N TRP A 94 7.80 1.11 -0.31
CA TRP A 94 6.61 0.90 -1.13
C TRP A 94 6.28 -0.59 -1.28
N THR A 95 7.25 -1.43 -1.64
CA THR A 95 7.02 -2.87 -1.84
C THR A 95 6.52 -3.53 -0.57
N ILE A 96 7.11 -3.19 0.58
CA ILE A 96 6.73 -3.75 1.88
C ILE A 96 5.34 -3.28 2.31
N GLY A 97 5.10 -1.95 2.32
CA GLY A 97 3.82 -1.43 2.80
C GLY A 97 2.67 -1.74 1.83
N GLY A 98 2.96 -1.72 0.54
CA GLY A 98 2.03 -2.19 -0.48
C GLY A 98 1.69 -3.67 -0.27
N PHE A 99 2.69 -4.53 -0.04
CA PHE A 99 2.46 -5.95 0.27
C PHE A 99 1.54 -6.12 1.47
N LEU A 100 1.73 -5.34 2.53
CA LEU A 100 0.89 -5.37 3.73
C LEU A 100 -0.55 -4.87 3.45
N GLY A 101 -0.70 -3.85 2.61
CA GLY A 101 -2.02 -3.39 2.16
C GLY A 101 -2.76 -4.41 1.32
N ALA A 102 -2.05 -4.98 0.34
CA ALA A 102 -2.57 -6.01 -0.51
C ALA A 102 -2.97 -7.25 0.30
N THR A 103 -2.15 -7.68 1.27
CA THR A 103 -2.48 -8.82 2.14
C THR A 103 -3.68 -8.54 3.06
N GLY A 104 -3.75 -7.35 3.66
CA GLY A 104 -4.91 -6.96 4.48
C GLY A 104 -6.22 -6.96 3.68
N LEU A 105 -6.21 -6.42 2.46
CA LEU A 105 -7.38 -6.42 1.58
C LEU A 105 -7.68 -7.82 1.01
N ALA A 106 -6.67 -8.53 0.51
CA ALA A 106 -6.83 -9.84 -0.10
C ALA A 106 -7.46 -10.87 0.85
N PHE A 107 -6.93 -10.93 2.08
CA PHE A 107 -7.30 -11.93 3.07
C PHE A 107 -8.74 -11.75 3.55
N GLU A 108 -9.18 -10.51 3.74
CA GLU A 108 -10.56 -10.26 4.17
C GLU A 108 -11.60 -10.46 3.08
N PHE A 109 -11.22 -10.32 1.81
CA PHE A 109 -12.22 -10.05 0.78
C PHE A 109 -12.26 -11.00 -0.43
N GLN A 110 -11.20 -11.77 -0.74
CA GLN A 110 -11.08 -12.38 -2.08
C GLN A 110 -10.94 -13.91 -2.16
N PHE A 111 -10.55 -14.60 -1.09
CA PHE A 111 -10.36 -16.06 -1.12
C PHE A 111 -11.05 -16.75 0.05
N ASP A 112 -12.27 -17.24 -0.21
CA ASP A 112 -13.10 -18.03 0.71
C ASP A 112 -13.27 -17.44 2.13
N PHE A 113 -13.05 -16.13 2.30
CA PHE A 113 -13.18 -15.40 3.56
C PHE A 113 -12.38 -16.01 4.73
N GLY A 114 -11.23 -16.62 4.42
CA GLY A 114 -10.38 -17.29 5.41
C GLY A 114 -10.85 -18.68 5.85
N ALA A 115 -11.85 -19.28 5.16
CA ALA A 115 -12.44 -20.56 5.54
C ALA A 115 -11.63 -21.80 5.10
N THR A 116 -10.89 -21.73 4.00
CA THR A 116 -10.31 -22.92 3.33
C THR A 116 -8.80 -22.88 3.17
N TRP A 117 -8.17 -21.71 3.29
CA TRP A 117 -6.76 -21.51 2.99
C TRP A 117 -6.05 -20.90 4.19
N VAL A 118 -4.86 -21.39 4.52
CA VAL A 118 -4.00 -20.74 5.51
C VAL A 118 -3.51 -19.42 4.90
N GLY A 119 -3.36 -18.34 5.67
CA GLY A 119 -3.11 -16.98 5.14
C GLY A 119 -1.96 -16.82 4.14
N ILE A 120 -1.00 -17.75 4.10
CA ILE A 120 0.11 -17.83 3.13
C ILE A 120 -0.29 -18.41 1.75
N GLU A 121 -1.33 -19.23 1.66
CA GLU A 121 -1.70 -19.91 0.41
C GLU A 121 -2.63 -19.03 -0.45
N ALA A 122 -3.63 -18.38 0.17
CA ALA A 122 -4.41 -17.31 -0.45
C ALA A 122 -3.50 -16.14 -0.89
N PHE A 123 -2.45 -15.89 -0.10
CA PHE A 123 -1.39 -14.93 -0.41
C PHE A 123 -0.64 -15.26 -1.72
N SER A 124 -0.31 -16.53 -1.95
CA SER A 124 0.32 -16.96 -3.21
C SER A 124 -0.63 -16.78 -4.39
N ALA A 125 -1.89 -17.19 -4.27
CA ALA A 125 -2.86 -17.09 -5.38
C ALA A 125 -3.10 -15.64 -5.84
N LEU A 126 -3.07 -14.67 -4.91
CA LEU A 126 -3.34 -13.26 -5.19
C LEU A 126 -2.07 -12.51 -5.61
N PHE A 127 -0.93 -12.74 -4.95
CA PHE A 127 0.35 -12.16 -5.35
C PHE A 127 0.86 -12.75 -6.68
N PHE A 128 0.47 -13.97 -7.02
CA PHE A 128 0.71 -14.55 -8.34
C PHE A 128 -0.45 -14.38 -9.30
N HIS A 129 -1.42 -13.47 -9.05
CA HIS A 129 -2.39 -13.14 -10.09
C HIS A 129 -1.60 -12.62 -11.30
N PRO A 130 -1.55 -13.37 -12.41
CA PRO A 130 -0.44 -13.30 -13.37
C PRO A 130 -0.38 -11.96 -14.12
N ILE A 131 -1.43 -11.17 -14.01
CA ILE A 131 -1.59 -9.86 -14.66
C ILE A 131 -1.60 -8.72 -13.63
N MET A 132 -2.26 -8.88 -12.48
CA MET A 132 -2.60 -7.75 -11.61
C MET A 132 -1.52 -7.38 -10.63
N THR A 133 -0.86 -8.35 -10.02
CA THR A 133 0.28 -8.10 -9.15
C THR A 133 1.46 -7.48 -9.90
N PRO A 134 1.90 -8.00 -11.07
CA PRO A 134 2.97 -7.34 -11.81
C PRO A 134 2.55 -5.94 -12.28
N PHE A 135 1.31 -5.74 -12.72
CA PHE A 135 0.82 -4.41 -13.09
C PHE A 135 0.87 -3.44 -11.91
N TRP A 136 0.32 -3.83 -10.77
CA TRP A 136 0.28 -3.00 -9.56
C TRP A 136 1.67 -2.73 -8.98
N ILE A 137 2.59 -3.70 -9.00
CA ILE A 137 4.00 -3.50 -8.63
C ILE A 137 4.68 -2.53 -9.60
N ILE A 138 4.52 -2.71 -10.92
CA ILE A 138 5.14 -1.84 -11.92
C ILE A 138 4.63 -0.40 -11.79
N PHE A 139 3.31 -0.20 -11.69
CA PHE A 139 2.73 1.14 -11.50
C PHE A 139 3.13 1.73 -10.14
N GLY A 140 3.18 0.92 -9.10
CA GLY A 140 3.67 1.27 -7.77
C GLY A 140 5.06 1.86 -7.79
N LEU A 141 6.00 1.10 -8.35
CA LEU A 141 7.41 1.46 -8.43
C LEU A 141 7.65 2.62 -9.42
N ALA A 142 7.02 2.59 -10.59
CA ALA A 142 7.16 3.66 -11.59
C ALA A 142 6.55 4.98 -11.10
N GLY A 143 5.39 4.94 -10.46
CA GLY A 143 4.75 6.10 -9.85
C GLY A 143 5.59 6.65 -8.69
N THR A 144 6.07 5.78 -7.79
CA THR A 144 6.99 6.18 -6.71
C THR A 144 8.20 6.90 -7.26
N ALA A 145 8.88 6.32 -8.26
CA ALA A 145 10.04 6.92 -8.89
C ALA A 145 9.73 8.27 -9.54
N SER A 146 8.57 8.39 -10.19
CA SER A 146 8.14 9.59 -10.91
C SER A 146 7.73 10.72 -9.97
N PHE A 147 6.85 10.47 -9.00
CA PHE A 147 6.33 11.50 -8.08
C PHE A 147 7.38 12.05 -7.13
N THR A 148 8.38 11.25 -6.78
CA THR A 148 9.48 11.70 -5.90
C THR A 148 10.69 12.26 -6.66
N ARG A 149 10.71 12.18 -8.00
CA ARG A 149 11.80 12.71 -8.83
C ARG A 149 12.10 14.19 -8.60
N PRO A 150 11.11 15.10 -8.54
CA PRO A 150 11.39 16.53 -8.34
C PRO A 150 12.08 16.81 -6.99
N LEU A 151 11.70 16.05 -5.96
CA LEU A 151 12.32 16.17 -4.64
C LEU A 151 13.77 15.70 -4.68
N ARG A 152 14.06 14.56 -5.29
CA ARG A 152 15.44 14.03 -5.38
C ARG A 152 16.41 14.88 -6.21
N GLN A 153 15.91 15.75 -7.09
CA GLN A 153 16.73 16.67 -7.87
C GLN A 153 17.09 17.97 -7.11
N SER A 154 16.45 18.20 -5.97
CA SER A 154 16.63 19.40 -5.13
C SER A 154 17.71 19.25 -4.05
N THR A 155 18.33 18.06 -3.95
CA THR A 155 19.40 17.69 -3.02
C THR A 155 20.71 17.48 -3.74
#